data_AF-K7A2R9-F1
#
_entry.id   AF-K7A2R9-F1
#
_cell.length_a   1.000
_cell.length_b   1.000
_cell.length_c   1.000
_cell.angle_alpha   90.00
_cell.angle_beta   90.00
_cell.angle_gamma   90.00
#
_symmetry.space_group_name_H-M   'P 1'
#
loop_
_entity.id
_entity.type
_entity.pdbx_description
1 polymer ?
#
loop_
_entity_poly.entity_id
_entity_poly.type
_entity_poly.pdbx_seq_one_letter_code
_entity_poly.pdbx_strand_id
1 'polypeptide(L)'
;MHEDIKLARPGHEKYVENWIVSMENLAQCGIKTICYNFMPVIDWTRTDLNFKLPSGAYALRFDQKKFAAFDLFILKREHAEVEYSAGEIAQAKLVFEAMSEAERTVLTNNIIAGLPGKMTDSYGLDDFRSMLANYKDMNSDALRQNLFAFLSKVLPRAEAMDVKLAIHPDDPPRDMLGLPRIICTADDLNTLFQALPSPSNGITLCVGTYSSRPDNDLPAMAKQFGPRIHFSHLRGVSRDPDEQRSFIEASHLDSDIDMVQVIKELLNEESRRTEKEAEGQKIFIRPDHGHQMMGDIGKSVNPGYSGIGRMKGLAEVRGVIRALSAQK
;
A
#
# COMPACT_ATOMS: atom_id res chain seq x y z
N MET A 1 -2.34 9.19 9.06
CA MET A 1 -2.60 10.56 8.57
C MET A 1 -4.04 10.90 8.91
N HIS A 2 -4.35 12.09 9.41
CA HIS A 2 -5.74 12.44 9.76
C HIS A 2 -6.57 12.73 8.50
N GLU A 3 -7.83 12.32 8.44
CA GLU A 3 -8.70 12.51 7.26
C GLU A 3 -8.90 14.00 6.93
N ASP A 4 -9.01 14.87 7.94
CA ASP A 4 -9.16 16.31 7.70
C ASP A 4 -7.97 16.94 6.96
N ILE A 5 -6.76 16.35 7.08
CA ILE A 5 -5.60 16.77 6.26
C ILE A 5 -5.84 16.38 4.79
N LYS A 6 -6.32 15.15 4.54
CA LYS A 6 -6.59 14.65 3.19
C LYS A 6 -7.72 15.43 2.49
N LEU A 7 -8.71 15.87 3.28
CA LEU A 7 -9.85 16.65 2.80
C LEU A 7 -9.62 18.17 2.83
N ALA A 8 -8.49 18.65 3.36
CA ALA A 8 -8.21 20.07 3.60
C ALA A 8 -9.36 20.81 4.32
N ARG A 9 -9.95 20.17 5.33
CA ARG A 9 -11.08 20.74 6.09
C ARG A 9 -10.65 21.95 6.92
N PRO A 10 -11.56 22.90 7.20
CA PRO A 10 -11.26 24.00 8.11
C PRO A 10 -10.74 23.49 9.46
N GLY A 11 -9.57 23.99 9.88
CA GLY A 11 -8.91 23.59 11.14
C GLY A 11 -7.95 22.40 11.01
N HIS A 12 -7.78 21.82 9.82
CA HIS A 12 -6.84 20.72 9.59
C HIS A 12 -5.38 21.08 9.89
N GLU A 13 -5.04 22.37 9.89
CA GLU A 13 -3.71 22.89 10.18
C GLU A 13 -3.19 22.41 11.53
N LYS A 14 -4.08 22.29 12.54
CA LYS A 14 -3.72 21.72 13.85
C LYS A 14 -3.18 20.29 13.73
N TYR A 15 -3.77 19.47 12.86
CA TYR A 15 -3.30 18.10 12.65
C TYR A 15 -1.99 18.06 11.87
N VAL A 16 -1.75 19.02 10.96
CA VAL A 16 -0.47 19.17 10.27
C VAL A 16 0.64 19.53 11.28
N GLU A 17 0.40 20.51 12.15
CA GLU A 17 1.35 20.89 13.21
C GLU A 17 1.63 19.73 14.17
N ASN A 18 0.60 18.99 14.60
CA ASN A 18 0.79 17.80 15.44
C ASN A 18 1.63 16.72 14.73
N TRP A 19 1.44 16.56 13.42
CA TRP A 19 2.23 15.63 12.62
C TRP A 19 3.71 16.06 12.58
N ILE A 20 3.97 17.36 12.36
CA ILE A 20 5.32 17.93 12.38
C ILE A 20 5.97 17.71 13.74
N VAL A 21 5.30 18.03 14.85
CA VAL A 21 5.81 17.81 16.21
C VAL A 21 6.14 16.32 16.44
N SER A 22 5.29 15.41 15.95
CA SER A 22 5.55 13.97 16.06
C SER A 22 6.81 13.56 15.30
N MET A 23 7.01 14.07 14.09
CA MET A 23 8.23 13.87 13.31
C MET A 23 9.45 14.46 14.02
N GLU A 24 9.37 15.68 14.54
CA GLU A 24 10.47 16.34 15.25
C GLU A 24 10.87 15.54 16.50
N ASN A 25 9.91 15.01 17.25
CA ASN A 25 10.16 14.14 18.40
C ASN A 25 10.86 12.84 18.00
N LEU A 26 10.39 12.16 16.94
CA LEU A 26 11.05 10.96 16.40
C LEU A 26 12.50 11.27 15.99
N ALA A 27 12.70 12.40 15.32
CA ALA A 27 14.01 12.85 14.87
C ALA A 27 14.97 13.16 16.02
N GLN A 28 14.48 13.71 17.14
CA GLN A 28 15.25 13.92 18.37
C GLN A 28 15.64 12.59 19.03
N CYS A 29 14.81 11.55 18.88
CA CYS A 29 15.12 10.18 19.31
C CYS A 29 16.00 9.40 18.31
N GLY A 30 16.49 10.02 17.24
CA GLY A 30 17.33 9.38 16.23
C GLY A 30 16.57 8.54 15.20
N ILE A 31 15.24 8.59 15.18
CA ILE A 31 14.42 7.91 14.16
C ILE A 31 14.25 8.86 12.97
N LYS A 32 14.91 8.55 11.87
CA LYS A 32 15.02 9.45 10.69
C LYS A 32 14.30 8.97 9.44
N THR A 33 13.65 7.81 9.44
CA THR A 33 12.87 7.32 8.28
C THR A 33 11.42 7.11 8.69
N ILE A 34 10.50 7.80 8.03
CA ILE A 34 9.07 7.77 8.37
C ILE A 34 8.27 7.31 7.15
N CYS A 35 7.69 6.12 7.25
CA CYS A 35 6.71 5.62 6.28
C CYS A 35 5.32 6.20 6.59
N TYR A 36 4.62 6.68 5.56
CA TYR A 36 3.24 7.18 5.67
C TYR A 36 2.49 6.92 4.35
N ASN A 37 1.17 7.12 4.32
CA ASN A 37 0.37 7.08 3.10
C ASN A 37 -0.62 8.25 3.07
N PHE A 38 -1.26 8.44 1.91
CA PHE A 38 -2.33 9.42 1.71
C PHE A 38 -3.62 8.80 1.15
N MET A 39 -3.83 7.50 1.38
CA MET A 39 -5.00 6.76 0.90
C MET A 39 -6.28 7.25 1.57
N PRO A 40 -7.31 7.72 0.86
CA PRO A 40 -8.55 8.20 1.48
C PRO A 40 -9.37 7.06 2.08
N VAL A 41 -9.94 7.26 3.27
CA VAL A 41 -10.87 6.34 3.99
C VAL A 41 -10.32 4.97 4.35
N ILE A 42 -9.71 4.22 3.43
CA ILE A 42 -9.23 2.84 3.61
C ILE A 42 -7.76 2.80 3.26
N ASP A 43 -6.95 2.22 4.15
CA ASP A 43 -5.54 1.95 3.89
C ASP A 43 -5.42 0.81 2.85
N TRP A 44 -5.20 -0.42 3.29
CA TRP A 44 -5.06 -1.57 2.41
C TRP A 44 -6.35 -2.38 2.33
N THR A 45 -6.68 -2.91 1.15
CA THR A 45 -7.94 -3.65 0.94
C THR A 45 -7.68 -5.06 0.41
N ARG A 46 -8.33 -6.06 1.03
CA ARG A 46 -8.39 -7.45 0.58
C ARG A 46 -9.82 -7.97 0.76
N THR A 47 -10.25 -8.89 -0.09
CA THR A 47 -11.60 -9.48 -0.03
C THR A 47 -11.61 -10.80 0.74
N ASP A 48 -10.46 -11.48 0.79
CA ASP A 48 -10.27 -12.74 1.49
C ASP A 48 -8.95 -12.71 2.26
N LEU A 49 -9.03 -12.90 3.57
CA LEU A 49 -7.89 -12.88 4.48
C LEU A 49 -7.36 -14.28 4.80
N ASN A 50 -8.04 -15.33 4.33
CA ASN A 50 -7.71 -16.74 4.58
C ASN A 50 -7.85 -17.56 3.28
N PHE A 51 -7.33 -17.04 2.16
CA PHE A 51 -7.36 -17.75 0.89
C PHE A 51 -6.41 -18.96 0.95
N LYS A 52 -6.96 -20.17 0.91
CA LYS A 52 -6.18 -21.40 1.03
C LYS A 52 -5.44 -21.72 -0.27
N LEU A 53 -4.11 -21.80 -0.17
CA LEU A 53 -3.22 -22.18 -1.28
C LEU A 53 -3.15 -23.71 -1.46
N PRO A 54 -2.75 -24.20 -2.64
CA PRO A 54 -2.53 -25.64 -2.88
C PRO A 54 -1.54 -26.29 -1.91
N SER A 55 -0.58 -25.51 -1.37
CA SER A 55 0.37 -25.96 -0.35
C SER A 55 -0.26 -26.20 1.03
N GLY A 56 -1.52 -25.79 1.22
CA GLY A 56 -2.21 -25.81 2.52
C GLY A 56 -1.97 -24.56 3.38
N ALA A 57 -1.09 -23.64 2.97
CA ALA A 57 -0.92 -22.33 3.60
C ALA A 57 -2.08 -21.39 3.25
N TYR A 58 -2.20 -20.27 3.98
CA TYR A 58 -3.20 -19.24 3.73
C TYR A 58 -2.56 -17.92 3.31
N ALA A 59 -3.11 -17.29 2.28
CA ALA A 59 -2.68 -16.00 1.75
C ALA A 59 -3.81 -14.97 1.85
N LEU A 60 -3.45 -13.69 1.70
CA LEU A 60 -4.45 -12.65 1.45
C LEU A 60 -4.75 -12.63 -0.05
N ARG A 61 -6.00 -12.33 -0.40
CA ARG A 61 -6.45 -12.20 -1.78
C ARG A 61 -7.36 -10.99 -1.94
N PHE A 62 -7.17 -10.28 -3.03
CA PHE A 62 -8.14 -9.34 -3.57
C PHE A 62 -8.80 -9.96 -4.79
N ASP A 63 -10.13 -10.10 -4.75
CA ASP A 63 -10.96 -10.62 -5.84
C ASP A 63 -11.87 -9.49 -6.32
N GLN A 64 -11.63 -9.00 -7.53
CA GLN A 64 -12.35 -7.87 -8.12
C GLN A 64 -13.85 -8.15 -8.24
N LYS A 65 -14.25 -9.40 -8.50
CA LYS A 65 -15.66 -9.76 -8.66
C LYS A 65 -16.38 -9.76 -7.32
N LYS A 66 -15.73 -10.27 -6.26
CA LYS A 66 -16.24 -10.14 -4.88
C LYS A 66 -16.28 -8.68 -4.43
N PHE A 67 -15.27 -7.89 -4.77
CA PHE A 67 -15.23 -6.48 -4.44
C PHE A 67 -16.37 -5.69 -5.10
N ALA A 68 -16.62 -5.92 -6.39
CA ALA A 68 -17.75 -5.34 -7.11
C ALA A 68 -19.09 -5.79 -6.51
N ALA A 69 -19.22 -7.06 -6.13
CA ALA A 69 -20.43 -7.58 -5.46
C ALA A 69 -20.67 -6.89 -4.11
N PHE A 70 -19.60 -6.64 -3.35
CA PHE A 70 -19.67 -5.86 -2.12
C PHE A 70 -20.15 -4.44 -2.39
N ASP A 71 -19.49 -3.71 -3.29
CA ASP A 71 -19.79 -2.30 -3.56
C ASP A 71 -21.23 -2.09 -4.06
N LEU A 72 -21.65 -2.89 -5.05
CA LEU A 72 -22.96 -2.76 -5.71
C LEU A 72 -24.13 -3.32 -4.90
N PHE A 73 -23.96 -4.45 -4.21
CA PHE A 73 -25.10 -5.20 -3.65
C PHE A 73 -25.10 -5.33 -2.12
N ILE A 74 -23.94 -5.18 -1.46
CA ILE A 74 -23.84 -5.20 0.02
C ILE A 74 -23.80 -3.78 0.55
N LEU A 75 -22.75 -3.03 0.19
CA LEU A 75 -22.59 -1.62 0.50
C LEU A 75 -23.66 -0.78 -0.18
N LYS A 76 -24.05 -1.13 -1.42
CA LYS A 76 -25.02 -0.37 -2.21
C LYS A 76 -24.64 1.11 -2.25
N ARG A 77 -23.37 1.38 -2.54
CA ARG A 77 -22.86 2.74 -2.60
C ARG A 77 -23.59 3.50 -3.70
N GLU A 78 -23.99 4.72 -3.38
CA GLU A 78 -24.68 5.60 -4.31
C GLU A 78 -23.80 5.83 -5.56
N HIS A 79 -24.40 5.66 -6.75
CA HIS A 79 -23.75 5.80 -8.05
C HIS A 79 -22.59 4.83 -8.33
N ALA A 80 -22.43 3.75 -7.57
CA ALA A 80 -21.36 2.77 -7.81
C ALA A 80 -21.39 2.18 -9.22
N GLU A 81 -22.58 2.05 -9.83
CA GLU A 81 -22.78 1.49 -11.17
C GLU A 81 -22.00 2.21 -12.28
N VAL A 82 -21.59 3.46 -12.08
CA VAL A 82 -20.82 4.23 -13.09
C VAL A 82 -19.36 3.77 -13.20
N GLU A 83 -18.86 3.06 -12.19
CA GLU A 83 -17.47 2.54 -12.15
C GLU A 83 -17.34 1.12 -12.72
N TYR A 84 -18.45 0.48 -13.09
CA TYR A 84 -18.48 -0.90 -13.57
C TYR A 84 -19.17 -0.98 -14.94
N SER A 85 -18.64 -1.82 -15.83
CA SER A 85 -19.32 -2.16 -17.08
C SER A 85 -20.56 -3.01 -16.82
N ALA A 86 -21.49 -3.06 -17.78
CA ALA A 86 -22.69 -3.89 -17.70
C ALA A 86 -22.36 -5.38 -17.45
N GLY A 87 -21.26 -5.89 -18.02
CA GLY A 87 -20.77 -7.25 -17.79
C GLY A 87 -20.29 -7.46 -16.36
N GLU A 88 -19.56 -6.50 -15.79
CA GLU A 88 -19.12 -6.56 -14.39
C GLU A 88 -20.29 -6.50 -13.42
N ILE A 89 -21.30 -5.66 -13.67
CA ILE A 89 -22.50 -5.58 -12.84
C ILE A 89 -23.24 -6.92 -12.85
N ALA A 90 -23.44 -7.53 -14.03
CA ALA A 90 -24.06 -8.84 -14.16
C ALA A 90 -23.26 -9.93 -13.41
N GLN A 91 -21.93 -9.93 -13.55
CA GLN A 91 -21.07 -10.87 -12.86
C GLN A 91 -21.07 -10.68 -11.34
N ALA A 92 -21.03 -9.44 -10.87
CA ALA A 92 -21.11 -9.09 -9.45
C ALA A 92 -22.44 -9.53 -8.84
N LYS A 93 -23.54 -9.40 -9.58
CA LYS A 93 -24.86 -9.89 -9.15
C LYS A 93 -24.88 -11.39 -8.96
N LEU A 94 -24.33 -12.16 -9.92
CA LEU A 94 -24.20 -13.61 -9.81
C LEU A 94 -23.34 -14.01 -8.60
N VAL A 95 -22.23 -13.31 -8.37
CA VAL A 95 -21.37 -13.56 -7.19
C VAL A 95 -22.12 -13.26 -5.89
N PHE A 96 -22.87 -12.16 -5.83
CA PHE A 96 -23.68 -11.80 -4.66
C PHE A 96 -24.77 -12.83 -4.37
N GLU A 97 -25.52 -13.26 -5.38
CA GLU A 97 -26.61 -14.24 -5.26
C GLU A 97 -26.08 -15.63 -4.86
N ALA A 98 -24.86 -15.98 -5.26
CA ALA A 98 -24.20 -17.23 -4.86
C ALA A 98 -23.65 -17.21 -3.42
N MET A 99 -23.34 -16.04 -2.86
CA MET A 99 -22.85 -15.92 -1.48
C MET A 99 -23.98 -16.11 -0.45
N SER A 100 -23.73 -16.95 0.53
CA SER A 100 -24.52 -17.04 1.77
C SER A 100 -24.42 -15.74 2.59
N GLU A 101 -25.36 -15.55 3.53
CA GLU A 101 -25.33 -14.39 4.45
C GLU A 101 -24.05 -14.34 5.30
N ALA A 102 -23.55 -15.51 5.72
CA ALA A 102 -22.30 -15.63 6.45
C ALA A 102 -21.10 -15.16 5.60
N GLU A 103 -21.04 -15.56 4.32
CA GLU A 103 -19.98 -15.13 3.40
C GLU A 103 -20.03 -13.63 3.12
N ARG A 104 -21.23 -13.05 2.97
CA ARG A 104 -21.41 -11.60 2.82
C ARG A 104 -20.92 -10.83 4.05
N THR A 105 -21.17 -11.37 5.25
CA THR A 105 -20.69 -10.80 6.52
C THR A 105 -19.17 -10.87 6.60
N VAL A 106 -18.57 -12.01 6.25
CA VAL A 106 -17.10 -12.17 6.22
C VAL A 106 -16.46 -11.20 5.21
N LEU A 107 -17.01 -11.10 4.00
CA LEU A 107 -16.52 -10.17 2.98
C LEU A 107 -16.58 -8.72 3.46
N THR A 108 -17.71 -8.33 4.08
CA THR A 108 -17.89 -7.00 4.68
C THR A 108 -16.81 -6.74 5.72
N ASN A 109 -16.64 -7.65 6.67
CA ASN A 109 -15.63 -7.54 7.74
C ASN A 109 -14.20 -7.44 7.20
N ASN A 110 -13.89 -8.19 6.14
CA ASN A 110 -12.57 -8.15 5.51
C ASN A 110 -12.27 -6.81 4.84
N ILE A 111 -13.25 -6.23 4.11
CA ILE A 111 -13.07 -4.96 3.41
C ILE A 111 -13.00 -3.79 4.39
N ILE A 112 -13.94 -3.72 5.35
CA ILE A 112 -13.92 -2.67 6.37
C ILE A 112 -12.74 -2.84 7.35
N ALA A 113 -12.06 -3.99 7.34
CA ALA A 113 -10.89 -4.18 8.19
C ALA A 113 -9.72 -3.26 7.85
N GLY A 114 -9.68 -2.72 6.63
CA GLY A 114 -8.68 -1.76 6.18
C GLY A 114 -8.92 -0.31 6.64
N LEU A 115 -9.94 -0.04 7.46
CA LEU A 115 -10.20 1.32 7.98
C LEU A 115 -9.09 1.77 8.95
N PRO A 116 -8.60 3.03 8.85
CA PRO A 116 -7.59 3.59 9.74
C PRO A 116 -8.00 3.51 11.21
N GLY A 117 -7.05 3.20 12.09
CA GLY A 117 -7.19 3.44 13.53
C GLY A 117 -7.95 2.38 14.35
N LYS A 118 -8.05 1.12 13.89
CA LYS A 118 -8.61 0.01 14.68
C LYS A 118 -7.91 -0.17 16.04
N MET A 119 -8.50 0.38 17.11
CA MET A 119 -8.20 -0.03 18.48
C MET A 119 -9.44 -0.25 19.36
N THR A 120 -10.63 0.31 19.07
CA THR A 120 -11.74 0.21 20.06
C THR A 120 -13.19 0.06 19.56
N ASP A 121 -13.61 0.61 18.40
CA ASP A 121 -15.02 0.52 17.97
C ASP A 121 -15.19 -0.09 16.57
N SER A 122 -16.22 -0.93 16.39
CA SER A 122 -16.53 -1.55 15.10
C SER A 122 -17.31 -0.57 14.22
N TYR A 123 -16.68 -0.04 13.17
CA TYR A 123 -17.39 0.67 12.11
C TYR A 123 -18.39 -0.26 11.42
N GLY A 124 -19.64 0.18 11.33
CA GLY A 124 -20.67 -0.48 10.53
C GLY A 124 -20.61 -0.06 9.05
N LEU A 125 -21.48 -0.66 8.24
CA LEU A 125 -21.65 -0.24 6.83
C LEU A 125 -22.12 1.22 6.71
N ASP A 126 -22.95 1.70 7.64
CA ASP A 126 -23.44 3.08 7.61
C ASP A 126 -22.36 4.11 7.95
N ASP A 127 -21.47 3.79 8.90
CA ASP A 127 -20.30 4.62 9.17
C ASP A 127 -19.40 4.67 7.94
N PHE A 128 -19.20 3.51 7.30
CA PHE A 128 -18.38 3.42 6.10
C PHE A 128 -18.97 4.23 4.94
N ARG A 129 -20.28 4.15 4.67
CA ARG A 129 -20.98 5.02 3.71
C ARG A 129 -20.78 6.50 4.06
N SER A 130 -20.92 6.85 5.34
CA SER A 130 -20.75 8.23 5.80
C SER A 130 -19.32 8.74 5.61
N MET A 131 -18.32 7.88 5.80
CA MET A 131 -16.92 8.21 5.51
C MET A 131 -16.70 8.45 4.02
N LEU A 132 -17.20 7.56 3.15
CA LEU A 132 -17.11 7.71 1.70
C LEU A 132 -17.79 8.99 1.20
N ALA A 133 -18.96 9.32 1.74
CA ALA A 133 -19.72 10.51 1.35
C ALA A 133 -18.95 11.84 1.58
N ASN A 134 -17.95 11.86 2.47
CA ASN A 134 -17.10 13.02 2.68
C ASN A 134 -16.18 13.32 1.48
N TYR A 135 -15.97 12.34 0.60
CA TYR A 135 -15.09 12.44 -0.57
C TYR A 135 -15.88 12.59 -1.89
N LYS A 136 -17.21 12.75 -1.85
CA LYS A 136 -18.05 12.79 -3.06
C LYS A 136 -17.65 13.83 -4.11
N ASP A 137 -17.07 14.95 -3.67
CA ASP A 137 -16.63 16.06 -4.54
C ASP A 137 -15.08 16.07 -4.72
N MET A 138 -14.39 15.03 -4.23
CA MET A 138 -12.94 14.92 -4.28
C MET A 138 -12.50 14.14 -5.52
N ASN A 139 -11.81 14.82 -6.44
CA ASN A 139 -11.14 14.18 -7.57
C ASN A 139 -9.63 14.02 -7.32
N SER A 140 -8.94 13.30 -8.22
CA SER A 140 -7.50 13.02 -8.08
C SER A 140 -6.63 14.27 -8.04
N ASP A 141 -6.98 15.32 -8.79
CA ASP A 141 -6.23 16.57 -8.78
C ASP A 141 -6.38 17.32 -7.46
N ALA A 142 -7.61 17.41 -6.93
CA ALA A 142 -7.87 18.03 -5.64
C ALA A 142 -7.17 17.26 -4.49
N LEU A 143 -7.25 15.93 -4.48
CA LEU A 143 -6.55 15.13 -3.48
C LEU A 143 -5.02 15.30 -3.58
N ARG A 144 -4.49 15.38 -4.80
CA ARG A 144 -3.07 15.63 -5.05
C ARG A 144 -2.64 17.01 -4.56
N GLN A 145 -3.44 18.04 -4.79
CA GLN A 145 -3.16 19.38 -4.25
C GLN A 145 -3.18 19.40 -2.72
N ASN A 146 -4.07 18.65 -2.08
CA ASN A 146 -4.09 18.52 -0.63
C ASN A 146 -2.83 17.82 -0.10
N LEU A 147 -2.36 16.76 -0.78
CA LEU A 147 -1.07 16.12 -0.47
C LEU A 147 0.08 17.11 -0.61
N PHE A 148 0.11 17.90 -1.69
CA PHE A 148 1.16 18.89 -1.92
C PHE A 148 1.13 20.00 -0.86
N ALA A 149 -0.05 20.48 -0.48
CA ALA A 149 -0.22 21.45 0.58
C ALA A 149 0.36 20.93 1.91
N PHE A 150 0.01 19.70 2.29
CA PHE A 150 0.56 19.02 3.46
C PHE A 150 2.10 18.93 3.41
N LEU A 151 2.64 18.38 2.31
CA LEU A 151 4.08 18.19 2.18
C LEU A 151 4.87 19.49 2.09
N SER A 152 4.29 20.55 1.52
CA SER A 152 4.95 21.87 1.46
C SER A 152 5.27 22.45 2.84
N LYS A 153 4.49 22.07 3.86
CA LYS A 153 4.71 22.46 5.27
C LYS A 153 5.70 21.54 5.96
N VAL A 154 5.61 20.24 5.69
CA VAL A 154 6.36 19.21 6.39
C VAL A 154 7.80 19.08 5.88
N LEU A 155 8.00 19.08 4.56
CA LEU A 155 9.29 18.77 3.93
C LEU A 155 10.43 19.69 4.38
N PRO A 156 10.26 21.02 4.50
CA PRO A 156 11.33 21.89 5.00
C PRO A 156 11.78 21.53 6.42
N ARG A 157 10.87 21.06 7.27
CA ARG A 157 11.15 20.63 8.64
C ARG A 157 11.83 19.27 8.66
N ALA A 158 11.37 18.36 7.81
CA ALA A 158 12.00 17.05 7.63
C ALA A 158 13.46 17.21 7.17
N GLU A 159 13.69 18.03 6.16
CA GLU A 159 15.01 18.28 5.58
C GLU A 159 15.98 18.91 6.59
N ALA A 160 15.52 19.92 7.35
CA ALA A 160 16.33 20.56 8.39
C ALA A 160 16.81 19.60 9.50
N MET A 161 16.13 18.46 9.67
CA MET A 161 16.46 17.45 10.67
C MET A 161 17.02 16.14 10.07
N ASP A 162 17.32 16.13 8.77
CA ASP A 162 17.69 14.95 7.99
C ASP A 162 16.69 13.77 8.13
N VAL A 163 15.41 14.09 8.28
CA VAL A 163 14.34 13.09 8.23
C VAL A 163 13.99 12.80 6.78
N LYS A 164 13.88 11.51 6.46
CA LYS A 164 13.45 10.98 5.16
C LYS A 164 12.01 10.49 5.27
N LEU A 165 11.13 11.11 4.49
CA LEU A 165 9.73 10.70 4.37
C LEU A 165 9.60 9.71 3.23
N ALA A 166 8.94 8.60 3.49
CA ALA A 166 8.82 7.48 2.56
C ALA A 166 7.33 7.19 2.30
N ILE A 167 6.71 7.90 1.36
CA ILE A 167 5.30 7.67 1.04
C ILE A 167 5.10 6.26 0.47
N HIS A 168 4.17 5.51 1.07
CA HIS A 168 3.75 4.20 0.62
C HIS A 168 2.71 4.33 -0.49
N PRO A 169 2.75 3.48 -1.53
CA PRO A 169 1.73 3.49 -2.57
C PRO A 169 0.35 3.09 -2.07
N ASP A 170 -0.65 3.43 -2.87
CA ASP A 170 -2.02 3.02 -2.62
C ASP A 170 -2.18 1.50 -2.85
N ASP A 171 -2.80 0.76 -1.92
CA ASP A 171 -2.95 -0.72 -2.01
C ASP A 171 -4.43 -1.17 -2.04
N PRO A 172 -4.99 -1.56 -3.21
CA PRO A 172 -4.36 -1.64 -4.53
C PRO A 172 -4.15 -0.26 -5.21
N PRO A 173 -3.21 -0.15 -6.18
CA PRO A 173 -2.81 1.11 -6.81
C PRO A 173 -3.74 1.53 -7.95
N ARG A 174 -5.02 1.76 -7.62
CA ARG A 174 -6.08 2.22 -8.53
C ARG A 174 -7.27 2.76 -7.73
N ASP A 175 -8.04 3.65 -8.32
CA ASP A 175 -9.28 4.17 -7.74
C ASP A 175 -10.24 3.04 -7.35
N MET A 176 -10.98 3.26 -6.26
CA MET A 176 -12.00 2.32 -5.78
C MET A 176 -13.00 3.02 -4.87
N LEU A 177 -14.26 2.56 -4.92
CA LEU A 177 -15.36 3.07 -4.09
C LEU A 177 -15.63 4.57 -4.28
N GLY A 178 -15.40 5.07 -5.49
CA GLY A 178 -15.50 6.50 -5.81
C GLY A 178 -14.40 7.36 -5.19
N LEU A 179 -13.37 6.73 -4.60
CA LEU A 179 -12.25 7.43 -4.01
C LEU A 179 -11.05 7.48 -4.97
N PRO A 180 -10.46 8.67 -5.19
CA PRO A 180 -9.24 8.78 -5.97
C PRO A 180 -8.03 8.22 -5.21
N ARG A 181 -7.12 7.58 -5.93
CA ARG A 181 -5.81 7.12 -5.44
C ARG A 181 -4.72 7.74 -6.31
N ILE A 182 -3.73 8.35 -5.66
CA ILE A 182 -2.83 9.35 -6.27
C ILE A 182 -1.34 9.01 -6.15
N ILE A 183 -1.00 7.85 -5.59
CA ILE A 183 0.36 7.29 -5.51
C ILE A 183 0.28 5.84 -6.02
N CYS A 184 -0.02 5.69 -7.31
CA CYS A 184 -0.31 4.40 -7.94
C CYS A 184 0.73 4.01 -9.00
N THR A 185 1.36 4.99 -9.64
CA THR A 185 2.19 4.81 -10.84
C THR A 185 3.52 5.55 -10.76
N ALA A 186 4.44 5.25 -11.68
CA ALA A 186 5.65 6.05 -11.87
C ALA A 186 5.34 7.52 -12.21
N ASP A 187 4.26 7.79 -12.94
CA ASP A 187 3.87 9.16 -13.32
C ASP A 187 3.37 9.98 -12.13
N ASP A 188 2.66 9.36 -11.19
CA ASP A 188 2.29 9.99 -9.93
C ASP A 188 3.54 10.41 -9.13
N LEU A 189 4.55 9.54 -9.08
CA LEU A 189 5.82 9.82 -8.41
C LEU A 189 6.61 10.93 -9.10
N ASN A 190 6.68 10.92 -10.43
CA ASN A 190 7.30 11.99 -11.21
C ASN A 190 6.63 13.33 -10.90
N THR A 191 5.29 13.37 -10.92
CA THR A 191 4.51 14.57 -10.61
C THR A 191 4.79 15.07 -9.20
N LEU A 192 4.82 14.17 -8.21
CA LEU A 192 5.14 14.49 -6.81
C LEU A 192 6.54 15.10 -6.66
N PHE A 193 7.56 14.47 -7.23
CA PHE A 193 8.95 14.92 -7.08
C PHE A 193 9.27 16.16 -7.90
N GLN A 194 8.58 16.38 -9.02
CA GLN A 194 8.69 17.62 -9.79
C GLN A 194 8.11 18.80 -9.01
N ALA A 195 6.94 18.62 -8.37
CA ALA A 195 6.31 19.66 -7.58
C ALA A 195 7.07 19.97 -6.28
N LEU A 196 7.65 18.94 -5.65
CA LEU A 196 8.29 19.03 -4.33
C LEU A 196 9.66 18.32 -4.34
N PRO A 197 10.73 18.99 -4.83
CA PRO A 197 12.02 18.36 -5.11
C PRO A 197 12.92 18.12 -3.89
N SER A 198 12.48 18.44 -2.66
CA SER A 198 13.25 18.22 -1.42
C SER A 198 13.76 16.78 -1.31
N PRO A 199 15.04 16.49 -1.03
CA PRO A 199 15.58 15.12 -0.89
C PRO A 199 14.89 14.30 0.21
N SER A 200 14.29 14.97 1.19
CA SER A 200 13.47 14.33 2.23
C SER A 200 12.12 13.83 1.71
N ASN A 201 11.69 14.25 0.52
CA ASN A 201 10.54 13.70 -0.19
C ASN A 201 10.96 12.44 -0.95
N GLY A 202 10.55 11.28 -0.45
CA GLY A 202 10.84 10.00 -1.07
C GLY A 202 9.70 9.00 -0.89
N ILE A 203 9.96 7.75 -1.28
CA ILE A 203 8.99 6.67 -1.32
C ILE A 203 9.41 5.48 -0.46
N THR A 204 8.39 4.77 0.00
CA THR A 204 8.49 3.36 0.30
C THR A 204 8.24 2.59 -1.00
N LEU A 205 9.28 1.97 -1.59
CA LEU A 205 9.08 1.10 -2.74
C LEU A 205 8.44 -0.21 -2.26
N CYS A 206 7.12 -0.29 -2.30
CA CYS A 206 6.37 -1.51 -2.05
C CYS A 206 6.11 -2.25 -3.35
N VAL A 207 6.98 -3.20 -3.67
CA VAL A 207 6.88 -3.97 -4.93
C VAL A 207 5.59 -4.77 -4.99
N GLY A 208 5.16 -5.34 -3.86
CA GLY A 208 3.89 -6.07 -3.81
C GLY A 208 2.71 -5.20 -4.22
N THR A 209 2.61 -3.97 -3.69
CA THR A 209 1.52 -3.06 -4.01
C THR A 209 1.60 -2.58 -5.46
N TYR A 210 2.76 -2.06 -5.90
CA TYR A 210 2.90 -1.56 -7.27
C TYR A 210 2.69 -2.65 -8.33
N SER A 211 3.01 -3.91 -8.03
CA SER A 211 2.78 -5.05 -8.93
C SER A 211 1.33 -5.48 -9.09
N SER A 212 0.41 -5.00 -8.24
CA SER A 212 -1.03 -5.33 -8.35
C SER A 212 -1.73 -4.69 -9.56
N ARG A 213 -0.96 -4.09 -10.47
CA ARG A 213 -1.34 -3.65 -11.81
C ARG A 213 -0.22 -4.00 -12.81
N PRO A 214 -0.55 -4.34 -14.07
CA PRO A 214 0.42 -4.88 -15.03
C PRO A 214 1.35 -3.84 -15.68
N ASP A 215 1.01 -2.56 -15.60
CA ASP A 215 1.68 -1.45 -16.28
C ASP A 215 2.77 -0.76 -15.45
N ASN A 216 3.01 -1.21 -14.21
CA ASN A 216 4.16 -0.79 -13.41
C ASN A 216 5.36 -1.73 -13.64
N ASP A 217 6.44 -1.22 -14.24
CA ASP A 217 7.72 -1.91 -14.34
C ASP A 217 8.55 -1.68 -13.07
N LEU A 218 8.58 -2.69 -12.18
CA LEU A 218 9.21 -2.53 -10.87
C LEU A 218 10.73 -2.40 -10.90
N PRO A 219 11.49 -3.21 -11.69
CA PRO A 219 12.91 -2.94 -11.88
C PRO A 219 13.19 -1.54 -12.41
N ALA A 220 12.41 -1.06 -13.40
CA ALA A 220 12.58 0.30 -13.93
C ALA A 220 12.27 1.37 -12.87
N MET A 221 11.20 1.20 -12.09
CA MET A 221 10.88 2.11 -10.98
C MET A 221 11.96 2.11 -9.91
N ALA A 222 12.50 0.93 -9.53
CA ALA A 222 13.58 0.82 -8.56
C ALA A 222 14.84 1.57 -9.02
N LYS A 223 15.16 1.47 -10.31
CA LYS A 223 16.28 2.20 -10.93
C LYS A 223 16.03 3.71 -11.02
N GLN A 224 14.88 4.11 -11.57
CA GLN A 224 14.53 5.52 -11.79
C GLN A 224 14.42 6.29 -10.48
N PHE A 225 13.74 5.71 -9.49
CA PHE A 225 13.47 6.36 -8.21
C PHE A 225 14.47 6.00 -7.13
N GLY A 226 15.56 5.27 -7.45
CA GLY A 226 16.64 4.92 -6.52
C GLY A 226 17.01 6.03 -5.54
N PRO A 227 17.35 7.26 -5.99
CA PRO A 227 17.70 8.39 -5.10
C PRO A 227 16.58 8.84 -4.15
N ARG A 228 15.34 8.41 -4.38
CA ARG A 228 14.13 8.73 -3.62
C ARG A 228 13.59 7.54 -2.81
N ILE A 229 14.18 6.36 -2.93
CA ILE A 229 13.76 5.18 -2.16
C ILE A 229 14.41 5.22 -0.78
N HIS A 230 13.61 5.50 0.24
CA HIS A 230 14.07 5.59 1.63
C HIS A 230 13.69 4.36 2.45
N PHE A 231 12.74 3.57 1.95
CA PHE A 231 12.30 2.31 2.54
C PHE A 231 11.79 1.37 1.44
N SER A 232 11.84 0.06 1.64
CA SER A 232 11.25 -0.88 0.69
C SER A 232 10.54 -2.05 1.38
N HIS A 233 9.36 -2.38 0.84
CA HIS A 233 8.62 -3.58 1.19
C HIS A 233 8.82 -4.60 0.06
N LEU A 234 9.51 -5.69 0.37
CA LEU A 234 9.86 -6.74 -0.56
C LEU A 234 8.99 -7.97 -0.27
N ARG A 235 7.84 -8.07 -0.95
CA ARG A 235 6.90 -9.21 -0.88
C ARG A 235 6.44 -9.61 -2.27
N GLY A 236 5.95 -10.85 -2.42
CA GLY A 236 5.45 -11.38 -3.69
C GLY A 236 3.94 -11.13 -3.87
N VAL A 237 3.52 -10.84 -5.10
CA VAL A 237 2.12 -10.81 -5.54
C VAL A 237 2.01 -11.43 -6.91
N SER A 238 0.94 -12.20 -7.13
CA SER A 238 0.56 -12.68 -8.45
C SER A 238 -0.85 -12.24 -8.79
N ARG A 239 -1.01 -11.67 -9.98
CA ARG A 239 -2.30 -11.25 -10.53
C ARG A 239 -3.02 -12.47 -11.09
N ASP A 240 -4.34 -12.40 -11.08
CA ASP A 240 -5.16 -13.40 -11.76
C ASP A 240 -5.04 -13.20 -13.28
N PRO A 241 -4.61 -14.20 -14.06
CA PRO A 241 -4.45 -14.07 -15.51
C PRO A 241 -5.75 -13.69 -16.22
N ASP A 242 -6.91 -14.10 -15.68
CA ASP A 242 -8.23 -13.88 -16.29
C ASP A 242 -8.91 -12.59 -15.80
N GLU A 243 -8.39 -11.96 -14.74
CA GLU A 243 -8.88 -10.70 -14.19
C GLU A 243 -7.72 -9.96 -13.51
N GLN A 244 -6.96 -9.17 -14.26
CA GLN A 244 -5.72 -8.54 -13.79
C GLN A 244 -5.90 -7.56 -12.61
N ARG A 245 -7.13 -7.18 -12.24
CA ARG A 245 -7.40 -6.43 -11.00
C ARG A 245 -7.49 -7.33 -9.77
N SER A 246 -7.69 -8.63 -9.95
CA SER A 246 -7.59 -9.62 -8.87
C SER A 246 -6.16 -10.06 -8.67
N PHE A 247 -5.77 -10.33 -7.43
CA PHE A 247 -4.42 -10.79 -7.09
C PHE A 247 -4.37 -11.51 -5.75
N ILE A 248 -3.34 -12.34 -5.57
CA ILE A 248 -3.02 -13.02 -4.33
C ILE A 248 -1.66 -12.56 -3.82
N GLU A 249 -1.48 -12.54 -2.49
CA GLU A 249 -0.15 -12.49 -1.89
C GLU A 249 0.56 -13.82 -2.23
N ALA A 250 1.64 -13.75 -3.00
CA ALA A 250 2.37 -14.91 -3.51
C ALA A 250 3.63 -15.20 -2.67
N SER A 251 4.38 -16.25 -3.03
CA SER A 251 5.71 -16.50 -2.45
C SER A 251 6.64 -15.33 -2.85
N HIS A 252 7.59 -14.94 -1.99
CA HIS A 252 8.42 -13.76 -2.23
C HIS A 252 9.24 -13.82 -3.53
N LEU A 253 9.70 -15.02 -3.91
CA LEU A 253 10.46 -15.23 -5.15
C LEU A 253 9.66 -15.93 -6.26
N ASP A 254 8.53 -16.56 -5.92
CA ASP A 254 7.64 -17.22 -6.89
C ASP A 254 6.37 -16.36 -7.04
N SER A 255 6.53 -15.23 -7.71
CA SER A 255 5.47 -14.25 -7.96
C SER A 255 5.65 -13.57 -9.32
N ASP A 256 4.75 -12.65 -9.68
CA ASP A 256 4.85 -11.91 -10.96
C ASP A 256 5.95 -10.82 -10.93
N ILE A 257 6.63 -10.68 -9.79
CA ILE A 257 7.66 -9.67 -9.54
C ILE A 257 9.03 -10.25 -9.83
N ASP A 258 9.82 -9.58 -10.69
CA ASP A 258 11.25 -9.85 -10.81
C ASP A 258 12.00 -9.29 -9.59
N MET A 259 11.88 -10.00 -8.47
CA MET A 259 12.44 -9.62 -7.19
C MET A 259 13.97 -9.53 -7.24
N VAL A 260 14.61 -10.38 -8.07
CA VAL A 260 16.06 -10.41 -8.22
C VAL A 260 16.54 -9.10 -8.86
N GLN A 261 15.90 -8.66 -9.95
CA GLN A 261 16.27 -7.41 -10.59
C GLN A 261 15.93 -6.19 -9.74
N VAL A 262 14.80 -6.19 -9.01
CA VAL A 262 14.53 -5.10 -8.06
C VAL A 262 15.62 -5.00 -7.00
N ILE A 263 16.00 -6.11 -6.35
CA ILE A 263 17.05 -6.12 -5.33
C ILE A 263 18.38 -5.66 -5.94
N LYS A 264 18.69 -6.08 -7.17
CA LYS A 264 19.89 -5.63 -7.88
C LYS A 264 19.92 -4.11 -8.03
N GLU A 265 18.82 -3.48 -8.45
CA GLU A 265 18.76 -2.02 -8.61
C GLU A 265 18.83 -1.28 -7.26
N LEU A 266 18.22 -1.83 -6.20
CA LEU A 266 18.39 -1.28 -4.85
C LEU A 266 19.85 -1.34 -4.38
N LEU A 267 20.56 -2.45 -4.62
CA LEU A 267 21.98 -2.60 -4.29
C LEU A 267 22.89 -1.71 -5.14
N ASN A 268 22.52 -1.44 -6.40
CA ASN A 268 23.23 -0.49 -7.26
C ASN A 268 23.10 0.92 -6.68
N GLU A 269 21.89 1.31 -6.26
CA GLU A 269 21.65 2.60 -5.65
C GLU A 269 22.39 2.74 -4.30
N GLU A 270 22.38 1.73 -3.43
CA GLU A 270 23.17 1.77 -2.19
C GLU A 270 24.66 1.97 -2.47
N SER A 271 25.23 1.26 -3.45
CA SER A 271 26.64 1.46 -3.84
C SER A 271 26.89 2.89 -4.35
N ARG A 272 26.00 3.42 -5.19
CA ARG A 272 26.07 4.80 -5.69
C ARG A 272 26.01 5.84 -4.57
N ARG A 273 25.31 5.56 -3.46
CA ARG A 273 25.25 6.44 -2.28
C ARG A 273 26.57 6.38 -1.49
N THR A 274 27.12 5.19 -1.27
CA THR A 274 28.39 5.00 -0.55
C THR A 274 29.59 5.61 -1.28
N GLU A 275 29.60 5.61 -2.62
CA GLU A 275 30.66 6.27 -3.41
C GLU A 275 30.70 7.79 -3.21
N LYS A 276 29.56 8.42 -2.90
CA LYS A 276 29.45 9.88 -2.71
C LYS A 276 29.74 10.31 -1.28
N GLU A 277 29.36 9.49 -0.30
CA GLU A 277 29.47 9.80 1.13
C GLU A 277 29.88 8.53 1.89
N ALA A 278 30.91 8.63 2.75
CA ALA A 278 31.48 7.49 3.48
C ALA A 278 30.47 6.77 4.39
N GLU A 279 29.40 7.46 4.80
CA GLU A 279 28.25 6.92 5.55
C GLU A 279 26.98 6.84 4.69
N GLY A 280 27.13 6.54 3.39
CA GLY A 280 26.04 6.54 2.41
C GLY A 280 24.76 5.89 2.94
N GLN A 281 23.64 6.60 2.81
CA GLN A 281 22.35 6.21 3.40
C GLN A 281 21.85 4.87 2.84
N LYS A 282 21.74 3.87 3.72
CA LYS A 282 21.21 2.54 3.41
C LYS A 282 19.72 2.60 3.07
N ILE A 283 19.27 1.65 2.27
CA ILE A 283 17.85 1.43 2.01
C ILE A 283 17.35 0.38 2.99
N PHE A 284 16.48 0.79 3.92
CA PHE A 284 15.86 -0.15 4.84
C PHE A 284 14.87 -1.05 4.08
N ILE A 285 14.80 -2.32 4.46
CA ILE A 285 13.87 -3.28 3.86
C ILE A 285 13.06 -4.02 4.93
N ARG A 286 11.85 -4.46 4.57
CA ARG A 286 11.12 -5.50 5.30
C ARG A 286 10.44 -6.47 4.33
N PRO A 287 10.19 -7.74 4.72
CA PRO A 287 9.49 -8.72 3.87
C PRO A 287 7.99 -8.44 3.72
N ASP A 288 7.49 -7.39 4.38
CA ASP A 288 6.08 -6.96 4.42
C ASP A 288 5.11 -8.07 4.86
N HIS A 289 4.37 -8.69 3.94
CA HIS A 289 3.42 -9.76 4.22
C HIS A 289 4.06 -11.15 4.02
N GLY A 290 3.50 -12.15 4.68
CA GLY A 290 3.83 -13.56 4.46
C GLY A 290 2.62 -14.45 4.66
N HIS A 291 2.64 -15.63 4.05
CA HIS A 291 1.56 -16.61 4.21
C HIS A 291 1.48 -17.12 5.64
N GLN A 292 0.27 -17.35 6.13
CA GLN A 292 0.07 -18.10 7.36
C GLN A 292 0.33 -19.59 7.06
N MET A 293 1.40 -20.13 7.64
CA MET A 293 1.86 -21.49 7.34
C MET A 293 2.41 -22.21 8.57
N MET A 294 2.53 -23.53 8.46
CA MET A 294 3.09 -24.39 9.51
C MET A 294 2.46 -24.11 10.88
N GLY A 295 3.27 -23.92 11.93
CA GLY A 295 2.82 -23.67 13.29
C GLY A 295 2.08 -22.35 13.51
N ASP A 296 1.91 -21.49 12.49
CA ASP A 296 1.04 -20.32 12.59
C ASP A 296 -0.42 -20.66 12.24
N ILE A 297 -0.68 -21.78 11.56
CA ILE A 297 -2.04 -22.20 11.21
C ILE A 297 -2.81 -22.54 12.51
N GLY A 298 -4.01 -21.98 12.64
CA GLY A 298 -4.87 -22.13 13.82
C GLY A 298 -4.57 -21.16 14.96
N LYS A 299 -3.54 -20.31 14.85
CA LYS A 299 -3.30 -19.21 15.79
C LYS A 299 -4.07 -17.97 15.38
N SER A 300 -4.47 -17.17 16.37
CA SER A 300 -4.91 -15.80 16.13
C SER A 300 -3.71 -14.96 15.69
N VAL A 301 -3.75 -14.46 14.45
CA VAL A 301 -2.68 -13.68 13.84
C VAL A 301 -3.27 -12.46 13.14
N ASN A 302 -2.50 -11.38 13.07
CA ASN A 302 -2.83 -10.27 12.20
C ASN A 302 -2.71 -10.76 10.73
N PRO A 303 -3.74 -10.57 9.88
CA PRO A 303 -3.75 -11.06 8.50
C PRO A 303 -2.50 -10.62 7.71
N GLY A 304 -1.75 -11.57 7.15
CA GLY A 304 -0.50 -11.30 6.43
C GLY A 304 0.74 -11.05 7.32
N TYR A 305 0.56 -10.94 8.64
CA TYR A 305 1.63 -10.59 9.59
C TYR A 305 2.05 -11.76 10.50
N SER A 306 1.72 -13.00 10.13
CA SER A 306 2.22 -14.19 10.83
C SER A 306 3.76 -14.24 10.82
N GLY A 307 4.35 -14.93 11.79
CA GLY A 307 5.80 -14.93 12.00
C GLY A 307 6.56 -15.77 10.97
N ILE A 308 6.08 -17.00 10.71
CA ILE A 308 6.79 -18.00 9.91
C ILE A 308 6.86 -17.58 8.44
N GLY A 309 5.74 -17.16 7.85
CA GLY A 309 5.70 -16.74 6.44
C GLY A 309 6.59 -15.54 6.15
N ARG A 310 6.57 -14.52 7.03
CA ARG A 310 7.43 -13.33 6.88
C ARG A 310 8.90 -13.66 7.09
N MET A 311 9.21 -14.56 8.03
CA MET A 311 10.57 -15.04 8.25
C MET A 311 11.11 -15.82 7.03
N LYS A 312 10.28 -16.66 6.39
CA LYS A 312 10.62 -17.31 5.11
C LYS A 312 10.96 -16.27 4.04
N GLY A 313 10.07 -15.31 3.81
CA GLY A 313 10.28 -14.25 2.82
C GLY A 313 11.53 -13.41 3.08
N LEU A 314 11.80 -13.06 4.34
CA LEU A 314 13.02 -12.37 4.73
C LEU A 314 14.27 -13.22 4.45
N ALA A 315 14.22 -14.53 4.71
CA ALA A 315 15.33 -15.43 4.42
C ALA A 315 15.61 -15.53 2.91
N GLU A 316 14.56 -15.59 2.09
CA GLU A 316 14.65 -15.60 0.62
C GLU A 316 15.28 -14.32 0.09
N VAL A 317 14.76 -13.15 0.48
CA VAL A 317 15.30 -11.83 0.11
C VAL A 317 16.75 -11.68 0.54
N ARG A 318 17.10 -12.10 1.77
CA ARG A 318 18.49 -12.07 2.27
C ARG A 318 19.43 -12.95 1.44
N GLY A 319 18.94 -14.11 0.98
CA GLY A 319 19.70 -14.99 0.08
C GLY A 319 20.05 -14.30 -1.24
N VAL A 320 19.06 -13.64 -1.86
CA VAL A 320 19.26 -12.87 -3.10
C VAL A 320 20.25 -11.72 -2.88
N ILE A 321 20.08 -10.94 -1.80
CA ILE A 321 21.01 -9.86 -1.45
C ILE A 321 22.43 -10.37 -1.31
N ARG A 322 22.62 -11.50 -0.60
CA ARG A 322 23.95 -12.09 -0.38
C ARG A 322 24.58 -12.56 -1.68
N ALA A 323 23.81 -13.21 -2.54
CA ALA A 323 24.29 -13.71 -3.82
C ALA A 323 24.73 -12.57 -4.75
N LEU A 324 23.89 -11.54 -4.90
CA LEU A 324 24.20 -10.38 -5.76
C LEU A 324 25.36 -9.55 -5.22
N SER A 325 25.45 -9.37 -3.90
CA SER A 325 26.57 -8.64 -3.27
C SER A 325 27.91 -9.35 -3.39
N ALA A 326 27.93 -10.68 -3.62
CA ALA A 326 29.16 -11.45 -3.76
C ALA A 326 29.73 -11.44 -5.19
N GLN A 327 29.00 -10.91 -6.17
CA GLN A 327 29.43 -10.81 -7.57
C GLN A 327 30.15 -9.48 -7.88
N LYS A 328 30.27 -8.60 -6.90
CA LYS A 328 31.04 -7.34 -6.95
C LYS A 328 32.47 -7.61 -6.47
#